data_AF-A0A914Z5Z2-F1
#
_entry.id   AF-A0A914Z5Z2-F1
#
_cell.length_a   1.000
_cell.length_b   1.000
_cell.length_c   1.000
_cell.angle_alpha   90.00
_cell.angle_beta   90.00
_cell.angle_gamma   90.00
#
_symmetry.space_group_name_H-M   'P 1'
#
loop_
_entity.id
_entity.type
_entity.pdbx_description
1 polymer ?
#
loop_
_entity_poly.entity_id
_entity_poly.type
_entity_poly.pdbx_seq_one_letter_code
_entity_poly.pdbx_strand_id
1 'polypeptide(L)'
;MVYSNQQKAKCVLWFNQYQSPTRVQQEFRRTYGPFTRLPDQKSIKEWVAKFSDTGSVQRIKRTNTRYVRTDEAVQDVLELFAAEPHMSQRRAENE
;
A
#
# COMPACT_ATOMS: atom_id res chain seq x y z
N MET A 1 13.15 -2.29 8.99
CA MET A 1 13.47 -3.70 8.67
C MET A 1 12.32 -4.29 7.87
N VAL A 2 12.61 -5.00 6.79
CA VAL A 2 11.59 -5.46 5.84
C VAL A 2 11.51 -6.99 5.89
N TYR A 3 10.45 -7.54 6.47
CA TYR A 3 10.13 -8.97 6.34
C TYR A 3 9.70 -9.26 4.91
N SER A 4 10.12 -10.40 4.37
CA SER A 4 9.67 -10.83 3.03
C SER A 4 8.17 -11.09 3.03
N ASN A 5 7.52 -10.98 1.86
CA ASN A 5 6.08 -11.26 1.76
C ASN A 5 5.76 -12.71 2.14
N GLN A 6 6.67 -13.65 1.84
CA GLN A 6 6.55 -15.05 2.26
C GLN A 6 6.57 -15.19 3.79
N GLN A 7 7.50 -14.52 4.48
CA GLN A 7 7.57 -14.51 5.93
C GLN A 7 6.29 -13.96 6.57
N LYS A 8 5.76 -12.86 6.02
CA LYS A 8 4.49 -12.26 6.48
C LYS A 8 3.30 -13.21 6.27
N ALA A 9 3.21 -13.82 5.09
CA ALA A 9 2.14 -14.78 4.77
C ALA A 9 2.17 -15.99 5.72
N LYS A 10 3.36 -16.52 6.03
CA LYS A 10 3.52 -17.58 7.04
C LYS A 10 3.05 -17.13 8.43
N CYS A 11 3.35 -15.89 8.83
CA CYS A 11 2.86 -15.35 10.09
C CYS A 11 1.33 -15.28 10.15
N VAL A 12 0.67 -14.87 9.06
CA VAL A 12 -0.80 -14.85 8.97
C VAL A 12 -1.37 -16.27 9.07
N LEU A 13 -0.76 -17.23 8.38
CA LEU A 13 -1.18 -18.64 8.43
C LEU A 13 -1.07 -19.21 9.85
N TRP A 14 0.06 -19.02 10.52
CA TRP A 14 0.25 -19.47 11.90
C TRP A 14 -0.66 -18.73 12.88
N PHE A 15 -0.92 -17.44 12.64
CA PHE A 15 -1.84 -16.69 13.49
C PHE A 15 -3.27 -17.20 13.38
N ASN A 16 -3.71 -17.58 12.17
CA ASN A 16 -5.02 -18.21 11.98
C ASN A 16 -5.11 -19.53 12.78
N GLN A 17 -4.05 -20.35 12.74
CA GLN A 17 -4.02 -21.63 13.45
C GLN A 17 -4.00 -21.51 14.98
N TYR A 18 -3.21 -20.59 15.54
CA TYR A 18 -2.94 -20.53 16.99
C TYR A 18 -3.59 -19.36 17.70
N GLN A 19 -4.06 -18.35 16.96
CA GLN A 19 -4.63 -17.09 17.47
C GLN A 19 -3.75 -16.38 18.52
N SER A 20 -2.43 -16.65 18.50
CA SER A 20 -1.48 -16.18 19.52
C SER A 20 -0.20 -15.62 18.89
N PRO A 21 0.11 -14.32 19.05
CA PRO A 21 1.34 -13.73 18.54
C PRO A 21 2.61 -14.40 19.08
N THR A 22 2.61 -14.82 20.34
CA THR A 22 3.75 -15.50 20.98
C THR A 22 4.02 -16.86 20.33
N ARG A 23 2.97 -17.61 19.99
CA ARG A 23 3.11 -18.88 19.25
C ARG A 23 3.62 -18.65 17.83
N VAL A 24 3.13 -17.61 17.15
CA VAL A 24 3.63 -17.21 15.82
C VAL A 24 5.13 -16.87 15.88
N GLN A 25 5.56 -16.14 16.90
CA GLN A 25 6.96 -15.82 17.15
C GLN A 25 7.83 -17.06 17.39
N GLN A 26 7.33 -18.03 18.16
CA GLN A 26 8.03 -19.31 18.38
C GLN A 26 8.17 -20.10 17.08
N GLU A 27 7.10 -20.24 16.28
CA GLU A 27 7.15 -20.91 14.98
C GLU A 27 8.05 -20.19 13.97
N PHE A 28 8.06 -18.86 14.02
CA PHE A 28 8.97 -18.05 13.22
C PHE A 28 10.44 -18.35 13.56
N ARG A 29 10.79 -18.42 14.84
CA ARG A 29 12.14 -18.84 15.28
C ARG A 29 12.48 -20.27 14.87
N ARG A 30 11.53 -21.21 14.99
CA ARG A 30 11.73 -22.61 14.56
C ARG A 30 12.02 -22.72 13.07
N THR A 31 11.33 -21.91 12.26
CA THR A 31 11.40 -21.97 10.80
C THR A 31 12.62 -21.23 10.23
N TYR A 32 12.94 -20.05 10.77
CA TYR A 32 13.98 -19.17 10.21
C TYR A 32 15.28 -19.14 11.02
N GLY A 33 15.28 -19.72 12.23
CA GLY A 33 16.44 -19.84 13.10
C GLY A 33 16.42 -18.91 14.32
N PRO A 34 17.29 -19.17 15.31
CA PRO A 34 17.31 -18.45 16.59
C PRO A 34 17.84 -17.02 16.50
N PHE A 35 18.69 -16.73 15.50
CA PHE A 35 19.27 -15.40 15.28
C PHE A 35 18.38 -14.47 14.46
N THR A 36 17.26 -14.96 13.93
CA THR A 36 16.33 -14.12 13.17
C THR A 36 15.57 -13.20 14.11
N ARG A 37 15.53 -11.92 13.77
CA ARG A 37 14.69 -10.97 14.50
C ARG A 37 13.22 -11.35 14.34
N LEU A 38 12.50 -11.43 15.46
CA LEU A 38 11.11 -11.79 15.45
C LEU A 38 10.21 -10.61 15.05
N PRO A 39 9.13 -10.89 14.31
CA PRO A 39 8.10 -9.90 14.09
C PRO A 39 7.46 -9.51 15.43
N ASP A 40 7.27 -8.22 15.63
CA ASP A 40 6.59 -7.70 16.81
C ASP A 40 5.10 -8.04 16.78
N GLN A 41 4.46 -8.16 17.94
CA GLN A 41 3.05 -8.53 18.03
C GLN A 41 2.15 -7.56 17.26
N LYS A 42 2.47 -6.27 17.30
CA LYS A 42 1.76 -5.24 16.54
C LYS A 42 1.87 -5.50 15.03
N SER A 43 3.06 -5.82 14.54
CA SER A 43 3.29 -6.11 13.12
C SER A 43 2.52 -7.35 12.66
N ILE A 44 2.47 -8.39 13.49
CA ILE A 44 1.72 -9.62 13.20
C ILE A 44 0.23 -9.29 13.05
N LYS A 45 -0.34 -8.55 14.01
CA LYS A 45 -1.76 -8.14 13.97
C LYS A 45 -2.06 -7.27 12.75
N GLU A 46 -1.18 -6.34 12.41
CA GLU A 46 -1.33 -5.50 11.22
C GLU A 46 -1.37 -6.33 9.93
N TRP A 47 -0.50 -7.34 9.79
CA TRP A 47 -0.51 -8.20 8.60
C TRP A 47 -1.76 -9.07 8.51
N VAL A 48 -2.24 -9.59 9.64
CA VAL A 48 -3.49 -10.37 9.71
C VAL A 48 -4.68 -9.49 9.34
N ALA A 49 -4.83 -8.33 9.98
CA ALA A 49 -5.92 -7.40 9.70
C ALA A 49 -5.92 -6.98 8.22
N LYS A 50 -4.75 -6.64 7.69
CA LYS A 50 -4.62 -6.29 6.28
C LYS A 50 -4.97 -7.44 5.35
N PHE A 51 -4.55 -8.66 5.67
CA PHE A 51 -4.87 -9.83 4.86
C PHE A 51 -6.37 -10.14 4.92
N SER A 52 -7.02 -9.99 6.07
CA SER A 52 -8.47 -10.15 6.20
C SER A 52 -9.25 -9.12 5.38
N ASP A 53 -8.76 -7.87 5.33
CA ASP A 53 -9.41 -6.77 4.60
C ASP A 53 -9.19 -6.84 3.09
N THR A 54 -7.95 -7.11 2.66
CA THR A 54 -7.54 -6.98 1.24
C THR A 54 -7.18 -8.31 0.57
N GLY A 55 -7.12 -9.41 1.30
CA GLY A 55 -6.60 -10.70 0.81
C GLY A 55 -5.08 -10.71 0.58
N SER A 56 -4.34 -9.66 0.94
CA SER A 56 -2.91 -9.52 0.61
C SER A 56 -2.08 -8.99 1.78
N VAL A 57 -0.91 -9.60 2.00
CA VAL A 57 0.11 -9.11 2.96
C VAL A 57 1.09 -8.11 2.34
N GLN A 58 0.99 -7.87 1.03
CA GLN A 58 1.93 -7.01 0.32
C GLN A 58 1.74 -5.55 0.72
N ARG A 59 2.83 -4.81 0.90
CA ARG A 59 2.74 -3.36 1.06
C ARG A 59 2.25 -2.76 -0.27
N ILE A 60 1.13 -2.05 -0.24
CA ILE A 60 0.66 -1.27 -1.39
C ILE A 60 1.71 -0.17 -1.59
N LYS A 61 2.37 -0.15 -2.75
CA LYS A 61 3.18 1.00 -3.13
C LYS A 61 2.20 2.15 -3.31
N ARG A 62 2.36 3.23 -2.54
CA ARG A 62 1.70 4.49 -2.89
C ARG A 62 2.32 4.91 -4.21
N THR A 63 1.63 4.65 -5.31
CA THR A 63 1.89 5.32 -6.57
C THR A 63 1.75 6.80 -6.25
N ASN A 64 2.73 7.62 -6.63
CA ASN A 64 2.57 9.07 -6.56
C ASN A 64 1.23 9.37 -7.22
N THR A 65 0.24 9.82 -6.44
CA THR A 65 -1.07 10.17 -6.96
C THR A 65 -0.80 11.17 -8.07
N ARG A 66 -0.99 10.77 -9.34
CA ARG A 66 -0.91 11.74 -10.43
C ARG A 66 -1.93 12.80 -10.07
N TYR A 67 -1.54 14.07 -10.12
CA TYR A 67 -2.50 15.15 -10.06
C TYR A 67 -3.49 14.91 -11.20
N VAL A 68 -4.72 14.52 -10.86
CA VAL A 68 -5.82 14.36 -11.81
C VAL A 68 -6.46 15.74 -11.87
N ARG A 69 -6.40 16.41 -13.04
CA ARG A 69 -7.20 17.63 -13.24
C ARG A 69 -8.66 17.28 -12.99
N THR A 70 -9.36 18.10 -12.20
CA THR A 70 -10.80 17.96 -12.01
C THR A 70 -11.52 18.21 -13.33
N ASP A 71 -12.73 17.67 -13.50
CA ASP A 71 -13.54 17.92 -14.70
C ASP A 71 -13.79 19.43 -14.91
N GLU A 72 -13.90 20.19 -13.81
CA GLU A 72 -13.97 21.65 -13.80
C GLU A 72 -12.72 22.28 -14.44
N ALA A 73 -11.52 21.88 -14.01
CA ALA A 73 -10.27 22.40 -14.56
C ALA A 73 -9.98 21.95 -16.01
N VAL A 74 -10.70 20.92 -16.50
CA VAL A 74 -10.71 20.54 -17.92
C VAL A 74 -11.69 21.44 -18.67
N GLN A 75 -12.87 21.69 -18.10
CA GLN A 75 -13.88 22.55 -18.68
C GLN A 75 -13.40 24.01 -18.83
N ASP A 76 -12.71 24.55 -17.84
CA ASP A 76 -12.13 25.90 -17.90
C ASP A 76 -11.15 26.03 -19.07
N VAL A 77 -10.30 25.02 -19.28
CA VAL A 77 -9.36 24.97 -20.41
C VAL A 77 -10.12 24.90 -21.74
N LEU A 78 -11.18 24.10 -21.83
CA LEU A 78 -12.01 23.99 -23.03
C LEU A 78 -12.72 25.31 -23.37
N GLU A 79 -13.27 26.00 -22.38
CA GLU A 79 -13.89 27.32 -22.54
C GLU A 79 -12.88 28.38 -22.97
N LEU A 80 -11.68 28.36 -22.38
CA LEU A 80 -10.58 29.24 -22.77
C LEU A 80 -10.18 29.05 -24.23
N PHE A 81 -10.08 27.79 -24.70
CA PHE A 81 -9.81 27.48 -26.10
C PHE A 81 -10.96 27.84 -27.04
N ALA A 82 -12.22 27.76 -26.57
CA ALA A 82 -13.38 28.18 -27.35
C ALA A 82 -13.42 29.72 -27.51
N ALA A 83 -13.01 30.46 -26.47
CA ALA A 83 -12.89 31.92 -26.51
C ALA A 83 -11.67 32.38 -27.33
N GLU A 84 -10.54 31.69 -27.20
CA GLU A 84 -9.28 32.02 -27.86
C GLU A 84 -8.67 30.80 -28.57
N PRO A 85 -9.09 30.51 -29.82
CA PRO A 85 -8.65 29.31 -30.54
C PRO A 85 -7.15 29.27 -30.87
N HIS A 86 -6.48 30.43 -30.80
CA HIS A 86 -5.06 30.60 -31.10
C HIS A 86 -4.16 30.53 -29.86
N MET A 87 -4.74 30.36 -28.68
CA MET A 87 -3.98 30.17 -27.44
C MET A 87 -3.15 28.88 -27.49
N SER A 88 -1.94 28.95 -26.96
CA SER A 88 -1.09 27.76 -26.83
C SER A 88 -1.47 26.98 -25.58
N GLN A 89 -1.37 25.64 -25.63
CA GLN A 89 -1.61 24.76 -24.48
C GLN A 89 -0.87 25.21 -23.20
N ARG A 90 0.39 25.63 -23.33
CA ARG A 90 1.17 26.14 -22.19
C ARG A 90 0.59 27.39 -21.52
N ARG A 91 -0.15 28.23 -22.24
CA ARG A 91 -0.79 29.41 -21.66
C ARG A 91 -2.07 29.02 -20.93
N ALA A 92 -2.93 28.24 -21.59
CA ALA A 92 -4.16 27.73 -21.00
C ALA A 92 -3.93 26.85 -19.74
N GLU A 93 -2.77 26.21 -19.64
CA GLU A 93 -2.41 25.43 -18.45
C GLU A 93 -1.98 26.29 -17.24
N ASN A 94 -1.50 27.52 -17.47
CA ASN A 94 -0.93 28.41 -16.45
C ASN A 94 -1.86 29.57 -16.03
N GLU A 95 -3.02 29.69 -16.67
CA GLU A 95 -4.12 30.59 -16.30
C GLU A 95 -5.03 29.91 -15.26
#